data_AF-A0A9P6VEJ4-F1
#
_entry.id   AF-A0A9P6VEJ4-F1
#
_cell.length_a   1.000
_cell.length_b   1.000
_cell.length_c   1.000
_cell.angle_alpha   90.00
_cell.angle_beta   90.00
_cell.angle_gamma   90.00
#
_symmetry.space_group_name_H-M   'P 1'
#
loop_
_entity.id
_entity.type
_entity.pdbx_description
1 polymer ?
#
loop_
_entity_poly.entity_id
_entity_poly.type
_entity_poly.pdbx_seq_one_letter_code
_entity_poly.pdbx_strand_id
1 'polypeptide(L)'
;MAFPSNPLTQLHGSNGPVHALTYSSSPSTYILTGSADRSIRLYNPSRPAPTSTNPLSPPKPTQLIQTYAAHGYEVLDISVAQDNASFASVGGDRAVFLWDVATAKTIRRFGGNNGHTARVNAVTFAGQADSVLVSGSFDASVRIWDVKSHNAKAIMVLEDARDSVSCVLAGHGAGKGGEFEIVTGSVDGRIRYYDLRMGRMETDVAGTSVTSLQRTRDGKGILVGGLDSSVRLMDRDGGGLLKSYKGEGYKNEEFRVRSAFGANERWVLCGNEDVKGDNGEVLIWDTLSGNIVERISVPGSKGAGKKKVGSDGKERERRNVISCLAWKEEGRGDQWCCAGTDGTVTVFGPPR
;
A
#
# COMPACT_ATOMS: atom_id res chain seq x y z
N MET A 1 -9.25 19.14 -15.59
CA MET A 1 -8.30 18.15 -16.15
C MET A 1 -9.01 16.81 -16.18
N ALA A 2 -8.93 16.10 -17.29
CA ALA A 2 -9.41 14.73 -17.38
C ALA A 2 -8.54 13.82 -16.50
N PHE A 3 -9.09 12.69 -16.07
CA PHE A 3 -8.33 11.71 -15.31
C PHE A 3 -7.30 11.00 -16.22
N PRO A 4 -6.06 10.71 -15.75
CA PRO A 4 -5.05 10.02 -16.54
C PRO A 4 -5.33 8.51 -16.63
N SER A 5 -6.21 8.10 -17.54
CA SER A 5 -6.62 6.69 -17.72
C SER A 5 -5.83 5.89 -18.76
N ASN A 6 -4.83 6.51 -19.41
CA ASN A 6 -4.04 5.82 -20.44
C ASN A 6 -2.93 4.94 -19.84
N PRO A 7 -2.89 3.63 -20.15
CA PRO A 7 -1.81 2.75 -19.71
C PRO A 7 -0.51 3.08 -20.45
N LEU A 8 0.54 3.41 -19.70
CA LEU A 8 1.86 3.75 -20.22
C LEU A 8 2.77 2.53 -20.37
N THR A 9 2.78 1.66 -19.36
CA THR A 9 3.62 0.45 -19.36
C THR A 9 3.14 -0.57 -18.32
N GLN A 10 3.55 -1.83 -18.51
CA GLN A 10 3.34 -2.91 -17.54
C GLN A 10 4.68 -3.42 -17.04
N LEU A 11 4.82 -3.46 -15.71
CA LEU A 11 6.00 -3.98 -15.05
C LEU A 11 5.74 -5.43 -14.69
N HIS A 12 6.48 -6.32 -15.32
CA HIS A 12 6.40 -7.76 -15.09
C HIS A 12 7.52 -8.24 -14.19
N GLY A 13 7.28 -9.37 -13.55
CA GLY A 13 8.30 -10.13 -12.86
C GLY A 13 7.74 -10.90 -11.68
N SER A 14 6.82 -10.30 -10.91
CA SER A 14 6.25 -10.91 -9.71
C SER A 14 5.55 -12.23 -10.05
N ASN A 15 5.83 -13.28 -9.28
CA ASN A 15 5.24 -14.60 -9.44
C ASN A 15 4.15 -14.85 -8.39
N GLY A 16 3.14 -13.98 -8.36
CA GLY A 16 2.05 -14.02 -7.40
C GLY A 16 1.43 -12.63 -7.18
N PRO A 17 0.35 -12.54 -6.39
CA PRO A 17 -0.29 -11.28 -6.04
C PRO A 17 0.69 -10.24 -5.50
N VAL A 18 0.51 -8.99 -5.91
CA VAL A 18 1.22 -7.85 -5.31
C VAL A 18 0.36 -7.30 -4.16
N HIS A 19 0.93 -7.21 -2.96
CA HIS A 19 0.24 -6.70 -1.77
C HIS A 19 0.69 -5.28 -1.40
N ALA A 20 1.95 -4.94 -1.72
CA ALA A 20 2.53 -3.64 -1.46
C ALA A 20 2.99 -2.99 -2.76
N LEU A 21 2.63 -1.73 -2.95
CA LEU A 21 3.00 -0.93 -4.10
C LEU A 21 3.23 0.50 -3.62
N THR A 22 4.40 1.07 -3.90
CA THR A 22 4.71 2.45 -3.54
C THR A 22 5.68 3.05 -4.53
N TYR A 23 5.60 4.36 -4.72
CA TYR A 23 6.67 5.12 -5.35
C TYR A 23 7.81 5.33 -4.35
N SER A 24 9.00 5.60 -4.89
CA SER A 24 10.10 6.19 -4.12
C SER A 24 9.68 7.56 -3.58
N SER A 25 10.32 8.04 -2.53
CA SER A 25 10.18 9.42 -2.06
C SER A 25 10.52 10.41 -3.18
N SER A 26 10.07 11.66 -3.03
CA SER A 26 10.26 12.75 -4.00
C SER A 26 11.66 12.70 -4.64
N PRO A 27 11.77 12.63 -5.97
CA PRO A 27 10.78 12.99 -6.99
C PRO A 27 9.91 11.82 -7.53
N SER A 28 9.77 10.71 -6.80
CA SER A 28 8.85 9.62 -7.16
C SER A 28 9.17 8.95 -8.52
N THR A 29 10.45 8.67 -8.76
CA THR A 29 10.94 8.13 -10.04
C THR A 29 10.86 6.61 -10.11
N TYR A 30 11.00 5.92 -8.98
CA TYR A 30 11.04 4.46 -8.93
C TYR A 30 9.79 3.89 -8.28
N ILE A 31 9.49 2.63 -8.59
CA ILE A 31 8.36 1.89 -8.02
C ILE A 31 8.91 0.68 -7.27
N LEU A 32 8.50 0.52 -6.02
CA LEU A 32 8.76 -0.66 -5.20
C LEU A 32 7.48 -1.50 -5.09
N THR A 33 7.67 -2.81 -5.19
CA THR A 33 6.58 -3.79 -5.08
C THR A 33 6.94 -4.88 -4.08
N GLY A 34 5.96 -5.31 -3.29
CA GLY A 34 6.06 -6.48 -2.40
C GLY A 34 5.00 -7.51 -2.79
N SER A 35 5.42 -8.74 -2.98
CA SER A 35 4.61 -9.80 -3.57
C SER A 35 4.48 -11.03 -2.67
N ALA A 36 3.45 -11.83 -2.95
CA ALA A 36 3.25 -13.17 -2.39
C ALA A 36 4.42 -14.13 -2.71
N ASP A 37 5.18 -13.83 -3.77
CA ASP A 37 6.41 -14.57 -4.13
C ASP A 37 7.60 -14.32 -3.19
N ARG A 38 7.37 -13.56 -2.10
CA ARG A 38 8.35 -13.26 -1.04
C ARG A 38 9.47 -12.32 -1.48
N SER A 39 9.38 -11.80 -2.70
CA SER A 39 10.34 -10.86 -3.25
C SER A 39 9.84 -9.43 -3.17
N ILE A 40 10.80 -8.52 -3.03
CA ILE A 40 10.59 -7.09 -3.23
C ILE A 40 11.32 -6.70 -4.50
N ARG A 41 10.72 -5.87 -5.34
CA ARG A 41 11.31 -5.48 -6.64
C ARG A 41 11.26 -3.99 -6.83
N LEU A 42 12.38 -3.44 -7.27
CA LEU A 42 12.56 -2.05 -7.63
C LEU A 42 12.52 -1.90 -9.15
N TYR A 43 11.61 -1.07 -9.64
CA TYR A 43 11.43 -0.79 -11.04
C TYR A 43 11.69 0.67 -11.36
N ASN A 44 12.10 0.94 -12.60
CA ASN A 44 12.05 2.26 -13.20
C ASN A 44 11.10 2.23 -14.42
N PRO A 45 9.93 2.89 -14.34
CA PRO A 45 8.92 2.87 -15.39
C PRO A 45 9.33 3.67 -16.65
N SER A 46 10.37 4.50 -16.59
CA SER A 46 10.85 5.23 -17.78
C SER A 46 11.76 4.39 -18.68
N ARG A 47 12.28 3.27 -18.19
CA ARG A 47 13.11 2.36 -18.99
C ARG A 47 12.24 1.55 -19.96
N PRO A 48 12.77 1.19 -21.13
CA PRO A 48 12.05 0.33 -22.07
C PRO A 48 11.80 -1.04 -21.43
N ALA A 49 10.61 -1.61 -21.69
CA ALA A 49 10.33 -2.99 -21.37
C ALA A 49 11.39 -3.90 -22.02
N PRO A 50 11.70 -5.07 -21.42
CA PRO A 50 12.66 -6.00 -22.02
C PRO A 50 12.13 -6.46 -23.38
N THR A 51 12.60 -5.84 -24.46
CA THR A 51 12.39 -6.34 -25.80
C THR A 51 13.30 -7.54 -25.96
N SER A 52 12.75 -8.75 -25.99
CA SER A 52 13.43 -9.89 -26.61
C SER A 52 13.92 -9.45 -27.98
N THR A 53 15.22 -9.55 -28.23
CA THR A 53 15.82 -10.00 -29.51
C THR A 53 17.33 -9.72 -29.53
N ASN A 54 18.08 -10.76 -29.90
CA ASN A 54 19.50 -10.82 -30.23
C ASN A 54 20.52 -10.99 -29.07
N PRO A 55 21.03 -12.22 -28.82
CA PRO A 55 22.02 -12.50 -27.77
C PRO A 55 23.40 -11.85 -28.00
N LEU A 56 23.63 -11.22 -29.15
CA LEU A 56 24.84 -10.46 -29.46
C LEU A 56 24.74 -8.95 -29.14
N SER A 57 23.57 -8.45 -28.72
CA SER A 57 23.43 -7.03 -28.34
C SER A 57 23.84 -6.80 -26.88
N PRO A 58 24.47 -5.66 -26.54
CA PRO A 58 24.79 -5.34 -25.15
C PRO A 58 23.49 -5.31 -24.33
N PRO A 59 23.48 -5.82 -23.09
CA PRO A 59 22.27 -5.92 -22.28
C PRO A 59 21.68 -4.52 -22.08
N LYS A 60 20.48 -4.29 -22.62
CA LYS A 60 19.73 -3.06 -22.36
C LYS A 60 19.22 -3.07 -20.91
N PRO A 61 19.28 -1.93 -20.20
CA PRO A 61 18.74 -1.85 -18.85
C PRO A 61 17.24 -2.12 -18.88
N THR A 62 16.80 -3.19 -18.22
CA THR A 62 15.39 -3.53 -18.12
C THR A 62 14.66 -2.59 -17.15
N GLN A 63 13.33 -2.59 -17.20
CA GLN A 63 12.49 -1.90 -16.22
C GLN A 63 12.74 -2.37 -14.79
N LEU A 64 13.02 -3.66 -14.58
CA LEU A 64 13.46 -4.20 -13.31
C LEU A 64 14.92 -3.78 -13.06
N ILE A 65 15.18 -3.18 -11.91
CA ILE A 65 16.51 -2.74 -11.48
C ILE A 65 17.12 -3.72 -10.51
N GLN A 66 16.38 -4.03 -9.44
CA GLN A 66 16.89 -4.79 -8.31
C GLN A 66 15.79 -5.67 -7.72
N THR A 67 16.16 -6.84 -7.23
CA THR A 67 15.29 -7.74 -6.47
C THR A 67 15.89 -7.96 -5.08
N TYR A 68 15.07 -7.83 -4.05
CA TYR A 68 15.45 -8.06 -2.65
C TYR A 68 14.74 -9.34 -2.18
N ALA A 69 15.53 -10.31 -1.72
CA ALA A 69 15.04 -11.65 -1.38
C ALA A 69 15.63 -12.09 -0.02
N ALA A 70 14.89 -11.83 1.05
CA ALA A 70 15.19 -12.37 2.39
C ALA A 70 13.95 -12.75 3.20
N HIS A 71 12.75 -12.33 2.77
CA HIS A 71 11.50 -12.76 3.39
C HIS A 71 11.26 -14.25 3.17
N GLY A 72 10.85 -14.96 4.22
CA GLY A 72 10.42 -16.36 4.17
C GLY A 72 8.95 -16.52 3.79
N TYR A 73 8.17 -15.44 3.89
CA TYR A 73 6.73 -15.38 3.60
C TYR A 73 6.38 -14.19 2.71
N GLU A 74 5.09 -14.06 2.36
CA GLU A 74 4.56 -12.95 1.56
C GLU A 74 4.91 -11.59 2.18
N VAL A 75 5.22 -10.61 1.31
CA VAL A 75 5.47 -9.22 1.71
C VAL A 75 4.16 -8.45 1.63
N LEU A 76 3.68 -7.92 2.76
CA LEU A 76 2.35 -7.31 2.91
C LEU A 76 2.38 -5.78 2.85
N ASP A 77 3.49 -5.15 3.23
CA ASP A 77 3.64 -3.70 3.18
C ASP A 77 5.10 -3.27 3.02
N ILE A 78 5.29 -2.09 2.44
CA ILE A 78 6.58 -1.44 2.21
C ILE A 78 6.45 0.04 2.52
N SER A 79 7.46 0.60 3.19
CA SER A 79 7.59 2.04 3.41
C SER A 79 9.00 2.49 3.01
N VAL A 80 9.10 3.58 2.26
CA VAL A 80 10.37 4.11 1.75
C VAL A 80 10.80 5.29 2.61
N ALA A 81 12.08 5.36 2.97
CA ALA A 81 12.61 6.52 3.66
C ALA A 81 12.66 7.75 2.73
N GLN A 82 12.61 8.94 3.29
CA GLN A 82 12.60 10.20 2.57
C GLN A 82 13.88 10.41 1.73
N ASP A 83 15.01 9.87 2.20
CA ASP A 83 16.30 9.92 1.50
C ASP A 83 16.45 8.89 0.37
N ASN A 84 15.49 7.96 0.21
CA ASN A 84 15.54 6.84 -0.73
C ASN A 84 16.76 5.90 -0.58
N ALA A 85 17.54 6.02 0.49
CA ALA A 85 18.70 5.15 0.73
C ALA A 85 18.29 3.82 1.37
N SER A 86 17.19 3.85 2.13
CA SER A 86 16.64 2.68 2.80
C SER A 86 15.13 2.55 2.60
N PHE A 87 14.63 1.34 2.80
CA PHE A 87 13.19 1.09 2.91
C PHE A 87 12.93 0.01 3.97
N ALA A 88 11.71 -0.03 4.50
CA ALA A 88 11.24 -1.05 5.40
C ALA A 88 10.19 -1.92 4.74
N SER A 89 10.12 -3.17 5.15
CA SER A 89 9.09 -4.11 4.69
C SER A 89 8.66 -5.08 5.78
N VAL A 90 7.44 -5.60 5.64
CA VAL A 90 6.80 -6.49 6.59
C VAL A 90 5.97 -7.56 5.89
N GLY A 91 5.65 -8.62 6.61
CA GLY A 91 4.92 -9.75 6.06
C GLY A 91 4.65 -10.87 7.05
N GLY A 92 4.55 -12.09 6.53
CA GLY A 92 4.33 -13.31 7.33
C GLY A 92 5.47 -13.69 8.29
N ASP A 93 6.65 -13.07 8.14
CA ASP A 93 7.84 -13.33 8.96
C ASP A 93 7.74 -12.88 10.42
N ARG A 94 6.66 -12.19 10.79
CA ARG A 94 6.43 -11.64 12.15
C ARG A 94 7.52 -10.65 12.58
N ALA A 95 8.19 -10.05 11.59
CA ALA A 95 9.33 -9.17 11.79
C ALA A 95 9.27 -8.00 10.81
N VAL A 96 9.90 -6.90 11.20
CA VAL A 96 10.14 -5.74 10.34
C VAL A 96 11.56 -5.83 9.78
N PHE A 97 11.70 -5.70 8.46
CA PHE A 97 13.00 -5.71 7.79
C PHE A 97 13.33 -4.29 7.38
N LEU A 98 14.57 -3.87 7.62
CA LEU A 98 15.15 -2.63 7.12
C LEU A 98 16.20 -2.97 6.07
N TRP A 99 16.12 -2.32 4.92
CA TRP A 99 16.92 -2.64 3.74
C TRP A 99 17.76 -1.47 3.30
N ASP A 100 18.94 -1.80 2.78
CA ASP A 100 19.76 -0.88 2.01
C ASP A 100 19.40 -1.00 0.53
N VAL A 101 18.97 0.10 -0.08
CA VAL A 101 18.47 0.11 -1.46
C VAL A 101 19.59 -0.29 -2.42
N ALA A 102 20.80 0.25 -2.24
CA ALA A 102 21.90 0.12 -3.18
C ALA A 102 22.48 -1.30 -3.20
N THR A 103 22.70 -1.90 -2.03
CA THR A 103 23.35 -3.21 -1.88
C THR A 103 22.39 -4.39 -1.90
N ALA A 104 21.08 -4.14 -1.85
CA ALA A 104 20.03 -5.16 -1.72
C ALA A 104 20.15 -6.03 -0.46
N LYS A 105 20.83 -5.53 0.57
CA LYS A 105 21.02 -6.27 1.83
C LYS A 105 20.06 -5.77 2.90
N THR A 106 19.64 -6.70 3.75
CA THR A 106 18.94 -6.37 4.99
C THR A 106 19.95 -5.74 5.96
N ILE A 107 19.73 -4.48 6.32
CA ILE A 107 20.51 -3.76 7.34
C ILE A 107 20.16 -4.32 8.71
N ARG A 108 18.85 -4.46 9.00
CA ARG A 108 18.35 -4.90 10.32
C ARG A 108 17.05 -5.71 10.18
N ARG A 109 16.82 -6.59 11.15
CA ARG A 109 15.58 -7.35 11.31
C ARG A 109 15.06 -7.19 12.73
N PHE A 110 13.95 -6.49 12.91
CA PHE A 110 13.25 -6.33 14.18
C PHE A 110 12.28 -7.49 14.37
N GLY A 111 12.69 -8.51 15.14
CA GLY A 111 11.96 -9.76 15.27
C GLY A 111 12.45 -10.64 16.42
N GLY A 112 12.15 -11.93 16.36
CA GLY A 112 12.51 -12.90 17.41
C GLY A 112 11.66 -12.72 18.67
N ASN A 113 12.23 -12.95 19.85
CA ASN A 113 11.50 -12.85 21.13
C ASN A 113 10.95 -11.45 21.43
N ASN A 114 11.48 -10.42 20.75
CA ASN A 114 11.03 -9.03 20.89
C ASN A 114 10.20 -8.55 19.67
N GLY A 115 9.93 -9.45 18.72
CA GLY A 115 9.12 -9.21 17.53
C GLY A 115 7.62 -9.28 17.80
N HIS A 116 6.85 -9.07 16.74
CA HIS A 116 5.43 -9.40 16.73
C HIS A 116 5.22 -10.91 16.89
N THR A 117 4.08 -11.31 17.47
CA THR A 117 3.77 -12.74 17.70
C THR A 117 3.00 -13.36 16.54
N ALA A 118 2.49 -12.53 15.62
CA ALA A 118 1.82 -12.93 14.38
C ALA A 118 2.32 -12.11 13.17
N ARG A 119 1.73 -12.34 11.98
CA ARG A 119 2.13 -11.64 10.75
C ARG A 119 1.97 -10.13 10.89
N VAL A 120 2.86 -9.37 10.27
CA VAL A 120 2.87 -7.91 10.32
C VAL A 120 2.25 -7.38 9.04
N ASN A 121 1.16 -6.62 9.17
CA ASN A 121 0.32 -6.23 8.05
C ASN A 121 0.68 -4.86 7.47
N ALA A 122 1.31 -4.00 8.27
CA ALA A 122 1.60 -2.63 7.88
C ALA A 122 2.88 -2.11 8.53
N VAL A 123 3.58 -1.22 7.83
CA VAL A 123 4.78 -0.53 8.32
C VAL A 123 4.88 0.86 7.74
N THR A 124 5.38 1.81 8.52
CA THR A 124 5.66 3.16 8.06
C THR A 124 6.87 3.76 8.78
N PHE A 125 7.70 4.52 8.06
CA PHE A 125 8.71 5.38 8.67
C PHE A 125 8.05 6.59 9.35
N ALA A 126 8.66 7.02 10.45
CA ALA A 126 8.24 8.21 11.17
C ALA A 126 9.40 8.84 11.96
N GLY A 127 9.07 9.91 12.69
CA GLY A 127 10.03 10.67 13.47
C GLY A 127 10.89 11.59 12.61
N GLN A 128 11.74 12.35 13.28
CA GLN A 128 12.65 13.28 12.61
C GLN A 128 13.68 12.48 11.80
N ALA A 129 13.75 12.76 10.49
CA ALA A 129 14.60 12.06 9.52
C ALA A 129 14.49 10.52 9.60
N ASP A 130 13.25 10.01 9.61
CA ASP A 130 12.93 8.58 9.56
C ASP A 130 13.64 7.74 10.63
N SER A 131 13.79 8.33 11.81
CA SER A 131 14.50 7.71 12.95
C SER A 131 13.73 6.56 13.59
N VAL A 132 12.43 6.42 13.34
CA VAL A 132 11.61 5.33 13.87
C VAL A 132 10.81 4.63 12.79
N LEU A 133 10.46 3.37 13.07
CA LEU A 133 9.47 2.60 12.31
C LEU A 133 8.27 2.32 13.19
N VAL A 134 7.08 2.36 12.62
CA VAL A 134 5.84 1.93 13.27
C VAL A 134 5.25 0.77 12.50
N SER A 135 4.94 -0.34 13.17
CA SER A 135 4.36 -1.52 12.55
C SER A 135 3.06 -1.94 13.21
N GLY A 136 2.09 -2.40 12.41
CA GLY A 136 0.80 -2.93 12.85
C GLY A 136 0.66 -4.39 12.46
N SER A 137 0.13 -5.22 13.36
CA SER A 137 0.17 -6.68 13.24
C SER A 137 -1.17 -7.35 13.47
N PHE A 138 -1.25 -8.59 12.98
CA PHE A 138 -2.35 -9.50 13.26
C PHE A 138 -2.46 -9.89 14.74
N ASP A 139 -1.40 -9.67 15.53
CA ASP A 139 -1.42 -9.86 16.99
C ASP A 139 -2.13 -8.73 17.76
N ALA A 140 -2.84 -7.86 17.04
CA ALA A 140 -3.55 -6.69 17.58
C ALA A 140 -2.65 -5.64 18.27
N SER A 141 -1.32 -5.72 18.09
CA SER A 141 -0.40 -4.71 18.61
C SER A 141 0.14 -3.78 17.51
N VAL A 142 0.47 -2.56 17.93
CA VAL A 142 1.28 -1.60 17.18
C VAL A 142 2.61 -1.46 17.89
N ARG A 143 3.72 -1.54 17.17
CA ARG A 143 5.07 -1.45 17.75
C ARG A 143 5.86 -0.32 17.12
N ILE A 144 6.60 0.38 17.96
CA ILE A 144 7.49 1.48 17.57
C ILE A 144 8.94 1.01 17.75
N TRP A 145 9.76 1.14 16.72
CA TRP A 145 11.14 0.67 16.68
C TRP A 145 12.09 1.83 16.46
N ASP A 146 13.20 1.84 17.20
CA ASP A 146 14.29 2.78 16.97
C ASP A 146 15.19 2.23 15.84
N VAL A 147 15.26 2.97 14.75
CA VAL A 147 16.08 2.57 13.59
C VAL A 147 17.58 2.69 13.91
N LYS A 148 17.97 3.65 14.76
CA LYS A 148 19.35 4.02 15.08
C LYS A 148 19.91 3.22 16.27
N SER A 149 19.07 2.80 17.22
CA SER A 149 19.50 2.04 18.40
C SER A 149 19.89 0.61 18.05
N HIS A 150 21.01 0.09 18.57
CA HIS A 150 21.39 -1.32 18.40
C HIS A 150 20.41 -2.33 19.05
N ASN A 151 19.50 -1.88 19.92
CA ASN A 151 18.49 -2.74 20.52
C ASN A 151 17.42 -3.14 19.49
N ALA A 152 17.05 -4.42 19.46
CA ALA A 152 15.99 -4.94 18.60
C ALA A 152 14.60 -4.91 19.26
N LYS A 153 14.51 -4.50 20.53
CA LYS A 153 13.24 -4.36 21.25
C LYS A 153 12.50 -3.10 20.81
N ALA A 154 11.19 -3.21 20.66
CA ALA A 154 10.32 -2.06 20.46
C ALA A 154 10.48 -1.06 21.62
N ILE A 155 10.56 0.23 21.29
CA ILE A 155 10.59 1.32 22.27
C ILE A 155 9.24 1.39 23.00
N MET A 156 8.15 1.12 22.27
CA MET A 156 6.78 1.18 22.75
C MET A 156 5.94 0.12 22.04
N VAL A 157 4.97 -0.43 22.78
CA VAL A 157 3.97 -1.36 22.27
C VAL A 157 2.59 -0.81 22.68
N LEU A 158 1.70 -0.65 21.71
CA LEU A 158 0.32 -0.22 21.90
C LEU A 158 -0.58 -1.43 21.64
N GLU A 159 -1.42 -1.79 22.61
CA GLU A 159 -2.22 -3.03 22.62
C GLU A 159 -3.73 -2.75 22.75
N ASP A 160 -4.17 -1.57 22.31
CA ASP A 160 -5.56 -1.13 22.41
C ASP A 160 -6.49 -1.74 21.33
N ALA A 161 -5.92 -2.30 20.26
CA ALA A 161 -6.70 -2.96 19.21
C ALA A 161 -7.27 -4.29 19.71
N ARG A 162 -8.51 -4.59 19.32
CA ARG A 162 -9.18 -5.85 19.71
C ARG A 162 -9.12 -6.93 18.64
N ASP A 163 -8.58 -6.57 17.49
CA ASP A 163 -8.36 -7.44 16.34
C ASP A 163 -7.17 -6.89 15.54
N SER A 164 -6.74 -7.65 14.54
CA SER A 164 -5.66 -7.36 13.61
C SER A 164 -5.60 -5.89 13.18
N VAL A 165 -4.47 -5.24 13.43
CA VAL A 165 -4.17 -3.91 12.91
C VAL A 165 -3.85 -4.07 11.43
N SER A 166 -4.71 -3.52 10.57
CA SER A 166 -4.61 -3.70 9.12
C SER A 166 -3.70 -2.65 8.50
N CYS A 167 -3.76 -1.39 8.95
CA CYS A 167 -3.00 -0.29 8.39
C CYS A 167 -2.53 0.69 9.48
N VAL A 168 -1.40 1.35 9.21
CA VAL A 168 -0.76 2.29 10.11
C VAL A 168 -0.28 3.50 9.32
N LEU A 169 -0.45 4.68 9.89
CA LEU A 169 0.05 5.94 9.39
C LEU A 169 0.80 6.64 10.53
N ALA A 170 1.97 7.19 10.24
CA ALA A 170 2.73 8.01 11.17
C ALA A 170 3.61 8.96 10.36
N GLY A 171 4.11 10.02 10.99
CA GLY A 171 5.00 10.97 10.32
C GLY A 171 4.29 11.96 9.39
N HIS A 172 5.02 12.42 8.37
CA HIS A 172 4.81 13.68 7.65
C HIS A 172 3.43 13.79 6.98
N GLY A 173 2.49 14.43 7.67
CA GLY A 173 1.38 15.19 7.07
C GLY A 173 1.73 16.67 7.11
N ALA A 174 1.36 17.45 6.10
CA ALA A 174 1.64 18.89 6.06
C ALA A 174 0.74 19.65 7.04
N GLY A 175 1.07 19.55 8.33
CA GLY A 175 0.35 20.21 9.42
C GLY A 175 1.10 20.11 10.75
N LYS A 176 1.05 21.18 11.55
CA LYS A 176 1.58 21.20 12.92
C LYS A 176 0.83 20.18 13.78
N GLY A 177 1.32 18.95 13.87
CA GLY A 177 0.74 17.92 14.73
C GLY A 177 0.95 16.47 14.28
N GLY A 178 1.14 16.22 12.98
CA GLY A 178 1.25 14.85 12.45
C GLY A 178 2.54 14.11 12.82
N GLU A 179 3.61 14.83 13.18
CA GLU A 179 4.93 14.25 13.46
C GLU A 179 4.95 13.30 14.66
N PHE A 180 4.10 13.53 15.66
CA PHE A 180 4.05 12.77 16.91
C PHE A 180 2.76 11.95 17.03
N GLU A 181 2.07 11.76 15.92
CA GLU A 181 0.82 11.02 15.88
C GLU A 181 0.95 9.73 15.09
N ILE A 182 0.47 8.65 15.70
CA ILE A 182 0.23 7.38 15.01
C ILE A 182 -1.28 7.23 14.81
N VAL A 183 -1.69 6.87 13.60
CA VAL A 183 -3.09 6.52 13.30
C VAL A 183 -3.15 5.10 12.80
N THR A 184 -4.03 4.29 13.35
CA THR A 184 -4.14 2.87 12.99
C THR A 184 -5.57 2.48 12.68
N GLY A 185 -5.75 1.68 11.63
CA GLY A 185 -7.01 1.03 11.29
C GLY A 185 -6.95 -0.44 11.68
N SER A 186 -8.03 -0.95 12.27
CA SER A 186 -8.13 -2.35 12.67
C SER A 186 -9.35 -3.04 12.06
N VAL A 187 -9.26 -4.36 11.97
CA VAL A 187 -10.37 -5.25 11.61
C VAL A 187 -11.53 -5.15 12.61
N ASP A 188 -11.27 -4.69 13.84
CA ASP A 188 -12.30 -4.43 14.86
C ASP A 188 -13.23 -3.23 14.53
N GLY A 189 -13.01 -2.61 13.37
CA GLY A 189 -13.81 -1.52 12.83
C GLY A 189 -13.60 -0.18 13.51
N ARG A 190 -12.44 -0.01 14.14
CA ARG A 190 -12.03 1.24 14.79
C ARG A 190 -10.78 1.82 14.16
N ILE A 191 -10.71 3.14 14.21
CA ILE A 191 -9.52 3.92 13.89
C ILE A 191 -9.04 4.53 15.20
N ARG A 192 -7.76 4.37 15.50
CA ARG A 192 -7.17 4.89 16.74
C ARG A 192 -6.11 5.93 16.41
N TYR A 193 -6.18 7.06 17.09
CA TYR A 193 -5.24 8.17 17.01
C TYR A 193 -4.45 8.20 18.31
N TYR A 194 -3.14 8.09 18.22
CA TYR A 194 -2.25 8.13 19.37
C TYR A 194 -1.41 9.40 19.29
N ASP A 195 -1.67 10.36 20.16
CA ASP A 195 -0.79 11.50 20.37
C ASP A 195 0.31 11.08 21.35
N LEU A 196 1.51 10.84 20.83
CA LEU A 196 2.65 10.40 21.63
C LEU A 196 3.21 11.49 22.53
N ARG A 197 2.96 12.77 22.22
CA ARG A 197 3.44 13.90 23.02
C ARG A 197 2.55 14.12 24.23
N MET A 198 1.24 14.02 24.05
CA MET A 198 0.26 14.18 25.11
C MET A 198 -0.07 12.88 25.84
N GLY A 199 0.35 11.73 25.30
CA GLY A 199 0.02 10.41 25.86
C GLY A 199 -1.48 10.11 25.78
N ARG A 200 -2.16 10.64 24.76
CA ARG A 200 -3.61 10.53 24.59
C ARG A 200 -3.93 9.58 23.45
N MET A 201 -4.98 8.80 23.63
CA MET A 201 -5.57 8.02 22.56
C MET A 201 -7.03 8.43 22.34
N GLU A 202 -7.38 8.63 21.08
CA GLU A 202 -8.76 8.81 20.62
C GLU A 202 -9.15 7.67 19.69
N THR A 203 -10.43 7.35 19.65
CA THR A 203 -10.96 6.26 18.82
C THR A 203 -12.18 6.72 18.06
N ASP A 204 -12.13 6.57 16.74
CA ASP A 204 -13.28 6.68 15.86
C ASP A 204 -13.84 5.30 15.54
N VAL A 205 -15.17 5.25 15.37
CA VAL A 205 -15.89 4.01 15.04
C VAL A 205 -16.28 4.06 13.56
N ALA A 206 -15.53 3.34 12.73
CA ALA A 206 -15.88 3.17 11.32
C ALA A 206 -17.09 2.22 11.15
N GLY A 207 -17.22 1.24 12.05
CA GLY A 207 -18.32 0.25 12.08
C GLY A 207 -18.14 -0.90 11.08
N THR A 208 -16.99 -0.99 10.43
CA THR A 208 -16.62 -2.03 9.46
C THR A 208 -15.11 -2.24 9.50
N SER A 209 -14.64 -3.43 9.14
CA SER A 209 -13.21 -3.75 9.05
C SER A 209 -12.49 -2.74 8.16
N VAL A 210 -11.50 -2.05 8.73
CA VAL A 210 -10.73 -1.03 8.03
C VAL A 210 -9.68 -1.70 7.15
N THR A 211 -9.63 -1.37 5.85
CA THR A 211 -8.68 -1.99 4.89
C THR A 211 -7.47 -1.11 4.59
N SER A 212 -7.67 0.21 4.59
CA SER A 212 -6.63 1.20 4.32
C SER A 212 -6.95 2.54 4.95
N LEU A 213 -5.90 3.31 5.21
CA LEU A 213 -5.99 4.69 5.64
C LEU A 213 -5.05 5.55 4.77
N GLN A 214 -5.47 6.77 4.47
CA GLN A 214 -4.59 7.81 3.91
C GLN A 214 -4.97 9.17 4.49
N ARG A 215 -4.01 9.98 4.92
CA ARG A 215 -4.28 11.34 5.43
C ARG A 215 -4.43 12.30 4.26
N THR A 216 -5.26 13.32 4.43
CA THR A 216 -5.25 14.47 3.53
C THR A 216 -3.98 15.29 3.72
N ARG A 217 -3.63 16.11 2.74
CA ARG A 217 -2.42 16.93 2.69
C ARG A 217 -2.40 17.93 3.82
N ASP A 218 -3.54 18.57 4.09
CA ASP A 218 -3.70 19.48 5.22
C ASP A 218 -3.73 18.78 6.60
N GLY A 219 -3.77 17.45 6.60
CA GLY A 219 -3.78 16.61 7.80
C GLY A 219 -5.09 16.64 8.59
N LYS A 220 -6.14 17.26 8.07
CA LYS A 220 -7.45 17.39 8.75
C LYS A 220 -8.43 16.30 8.40
N GLY A 221 -8.26 15.64 7.26
CA GLY A 221 -9.09 14.54 6.82
C GLY A 221 -8.33 13.21 6.82
N ILE A 222 -9.09 12.13 6.93
CA ILE A 222 -8.60 10.78 6.70
C ILE A 222 -9.52 10.03 5.73
N LEU A 223 -8.93 9.42 4.72
CA LEU A 223 -9.59 8.50 3.81
C LEU A 223 -9.51 7.09 4.40
N VAL A 224 -10.65 6.45 4.54
CA VAL A 224 -10.82 5.15 5.19
C VAL A 224 -11.45 4.19 4.21
N GLY A 225 -10.76 3.10 3.88
CA GLY A 225 -11.34 1.97 3.15
C GLY A 225 -12.02 0.99 4.12
N GLY A 226 -13.20 0.49 3.76
CA GLY A 226 -13.94 -0.49 4.56
C GLY A 226 -14.38 -1.71 3.75
N LEU A 227 -14.56 -2.85 4.44
CA LEU A 227 -15.14 -4.09 3.86
C LEU A 227 -16.68 -4.07 3.75
N ASP A 228 -17.29 -2.89 3.80
CA ASP A 228 -18.73 -2.68 3.59
C ASP A 228 -19.03 -2.08 2.21
N SER A 229 -18.13 -2.29 1.24
CA SER A 229 -18.17 -1.65 -0.07
C SER A 229 -18.28 -0.12 0.03
N SER A 230 -17.53 0.48 0.95
CA SER A 230 -17.45 1.93 1.12
C SER A 230 -16.03 2.41 1.34
N VAL A 231 -15.73 3.56 0.73
CA VAL A 231 -14.60 4.39 1.13
C VAL A 231 -15.15 5.66 1.75
N ARG A 232 -14.59 6.12 2.86
CA ARG A 232 -15.11 7.25 3.63
C ARG A 232 -14.03 8.29 3.82
N LEU A 233 -14.35 9.55 3.54
CA LEU A 233 -13.56 10.69 3.98
C LEU A 233 -14.12 11.14 5.32
N MET A 234 -13.31 11.10 6.37
CA MET A 234 -13.68 11.49 7.72
C MET A 234 -12.87 12.70 8.16
N ASP A 235 -13.50 13.57 8.94
CA ASP A 235 -12.87 14.68 9.63
C ASP A 235 -12.10 14.14 10.83
N ARG A 236 -10.83 14.51 10.97
CA ARG A 236 -9.96 14.01 12.03
C ARG A 236 -10.21 14.73 13.35
N ASP A 237 -10.56 16.01 13.31
CA ASP A 237 -10.74 16.81 14.54
C ASP A 237 -12.07 16.49 15.23
N GLY A 238 -13.14 16.28 14.45
CA GLY A 238 -14.48 16.00 14.95
C GLY A 238 -14.96 14.54 14.81
N GLY A 239 -14.20 13.67 14.15
CA GLY A 239 -14.59 12.27 13.85
C GLY A 239 -15.78 12.15 12.89
N GLY A 240 -16.21 13.27 12.29
CA GLY A 240 -17.40 13.35 11.46
C GLY A 240 -17.20 12.75 10.08
N LEU A 241 -18.22 12.11 9.51
CA LEU A 241 -18.19 11.68 8.11
C LEU A 241 -18.33 12.89 7.18
N LEU A 242 -17.28 13.22 6.43
CA LEU A 242 -17.31 14.29 5.42
C LEU A 242 -17.90 13.80 4.10
N LYS A 243 -17.54 12.58 3.66
CA LYS A 243 -18.04 11.98 2.43
C LYS A 243 -18.02 10.46 2.48
N SER A 244 -19.00 9.83 1.84
CA SER A 244 -18.98 8.40 1.53
C SER A 244 -18.90 8.20 0.03
N TYR A 245 -17.92 7.44 -0.43
CA TYR A 245 -17.75 7.01 -1.82
C TYR A 245 -18.29 5.59 -1.93
N LYS A 246 -19.40 5.48 -2.67
CA LYS A 246 -20.11 4.25 -3.01
C LYS A 246 -20.57 4.38 -4.47
N GLY A 247 -21.04 3.30 -5.06
CA GLY A 247 -21.68 3.36 -6.36
C GLY A 247 -22.14 1.99 -6.84
N GLU A 248 -23.02 1.97 -7.83
CA GLU A 248 -23.54 0.71 -8.37
C GLU A 248 -22.39 -0.17 -8.90
N GLY A 249 -22.36 -1.44 -8.52
CA GLY A 249 -21.31 -2.36 -8.94
C GLY A 249 -19.93 -2.13 -8.31
N TYR A 250 -19.77 -1.19 -7.36
CA TYR A 250 -18.60 -1.20 -6.50
C TYR A 250 -18.78 -2.23 -5.39
N LYS A 251 -17.79 -3.12 -5.24
CA LYS A 251 -17.76 -4.15 -4.21
C LYS A 251 -16.39 -4.25 -3.57
N ASN A 252 -16.37 -4.28 -2.24
CA ASN A 252 -15.19 -4.55 -1.41
C ASN A 252 -15.66 -5.21 -0.11
N GLU A 253 -15.62 -6.54 -0.05
CA GLU A 253 -16.15 -7.34 1.07
C GLU A 253 -15.16 -8.41 1.55
N GLU A 254 -14.29 -8.93 0.68
CA GLU A 254 -13.43 -10.08 0.97
C GLU A 254 -11.94 -9.72 1.08
N PHE A 255 -11.47 -8.79 0.26
CA PHE A 255 -10.06 -8.47 0.08
C PHE A 255 -9.70 -7.16 0.77
N ARG A 256 -8.48 -7.12 1.30
CA ARG A 256 -7.89 -5.86 1.72
C ARG A 256 -7.49 -5.05 0.49
N VAL A 257 -8.39 -4.17 0.03
CA VAL A 257 -8.12 -3.20 -1.03
C VAL A 257 -7.68 -1.87 -0.43
N ARG A 258 -6.61 -1.28 -0.98
CA ARG A 258 -6.16 0.07 -0.61
C ARG A 258 -6.90 1.13 -1.41
N SER A 259 -7.38 2.16 -0.74
CA SER A 259 -7.84 3.42 -1.34
C SER A 259 -6.71 4.43 -1.43
N ALA A 260 -6.70 5.25 -2.47
CA ALA A 260 -5.69 6.29 -2.66
C ALA A 260 -6.29 7.63 -3.12
N PHE A 261 -5.70 8.76 -2.72
CA PHE A 261 -5.92 10.07 -3.33
C PHE A 261 -5.11 10.23 -4.62
N GLY A 262 -5.65 11.01 -5.56
CA GLY A 262 -4.99 11.36 -6.80
C GLY A 262 -5.15 12.84 -7.17
N ALA A 263 -4.19 13.35 -7.95
CA ALA A 263 -4.16 14.71 -8.51
C ALA A 263 -4.45 15.81 -7.48
N ASN A 264 -3.58 15.93 -6.47
CA ASN A 264 -3.78 16.85 -5.33
C ASN A 264 -5.15 16.65 -4.66
N GLU A 265 -5.52 15.39 -4.41
CA GLU A 265 -6.74 15.01 -3.66
C GLU A 265 -8.05 15.37 -4.35
N ARG A 266 -7.99 15.66 -5.66
CA ARG A 266 -9.17 15.83 -6.49
C ARG A 266 -9.93 14.52 -6.69
N TRP A 267 -9.19 13.42 -6.74
CA TRP A 267 -9.72 12.09 -7.01
C TRP A 267 -9.52 11.15 -5.84
N VAL A 268 -10.47 10.25 -5.65
CA VAL A 268 -10.35 9.05 -4.81
C VAL A 268 -10.36 7.84 -5.71
N LEU A 269 -9.41 6.93 -5.51
CA LEU A 269 -9.23 5.71 -6.29
C LEU A 269 -9.40 4.50 -5.37
N CYS A 270 -10.09 3.46 -5.85
CA CYS A 270 -10.17 2.17 -5.18
C CYS A 270 -10.37 1.04 -6.20
N GLY A 271 -9.77 -0.11 -5.95
CA GLY A 271 -10.00 -1.30 -6.76
C GLY A 271 -11.38 -1.91 -6.51
N ASN A 272 -11.92 -2.61 -7.51
CA ASN A 272 -13.19 -3.33 -7.40
C ASN A 272 -12.97 -4.84 -7.25
N GLU A 273 -13.78 -5.47 -6.39
CA GLU A 273 -13.87 -6.93 -6.32
C GLU A 273 -14.89 -7.53 -7.30
N ASP A 274 -15.87 -6.75 -7.75
CA ASP A 274 -16.92 -7.21 -8.68
C ASP A 274 -16.41 -7.21 -10.13
N VAL A 275 -15.36 -7.99 -10.36
CA VAL A 275 -14.73 -8.16 -11.67
C VAL A 275 -14.85 -9.59 -12.15
N LYS A 276 -15.08 -9.74 -13.46
CA LYS A 276 -15.17 -11.04 -14.14
C LYS A 276 -14.06 -11.15 -15.18
N GLY A 277 -13.34 -12.27 -15.16
CA GLY A 277 -12.28 -12.57 -16.12
C GLY A 277 -10.91 -12.04 -15.70
N ASP A 278 -10.06 -11.81 -16.70
CA ASP A 278 -8.64 -11.52 -16.48
C ASP A 278 -8.36 -10.04 -16.16
N ASN A 279 -9.28 -9.13 -16.51
CA ASN A 279 -9.10 -7.70 -16.28
C ASN A 279 -9.54 -7.32 -14.87
N GLY A 280 -8.79 -6.42 -14.25
CA GLY A 280 -9.21 -5.76 -13.02
C GLY A 280 -9.96 -4.46 -13.30
N GLU A 281 -10.55 -3.88 -12.28
CA GLU A 281 -11.23 -2.60 -12.37
C GLU A 281 -10.81 -1.68 -11.22
N VAL A 282 -10.61 -0.40 -11.54
CA VAL A 282 -10.40 0.67 -10.57
C VAL A 282 -11.50 1.71 -10.78
N LEU A 283 -12.20 2.07 -9.70
CA LEU A 283 -13.18 3.14 -9.70
C LEU A 283 -12.53 4.43 -9.26
N ILE A 284 -12.98 5.52 -9.87
CA ILE A 284 -12.51 6.87 -9.59
C ILE A 284 -13.71 7.72 -9.22
N TRP A 285 -13.63 8.33 -8.05
CA TRP A 285 -14.60 9.31 -7.58
C TRP A 285 -13.99 10.71 -7.57
N ASP A 286 -14.82 11.69 -7.83
CA ASP A 286 -14.52 13.08 -7.50
C ASP A 286 -14.65 13.28 -5.98
N THR A 287 -13.60 13.79 -5.34
CA THR A 287 -13.50 13.86 -3.88
C THR A 287 -14.64 14.69 -3.26
N LEU A 288 -15.04 15.79 -3.91
CA LEU A 288 -16.02 16.72 -3.35
C LEU A 288 -17.46 16.27 -3.60
N SER A 289 -17.78 15.86 -4.83
CA SER A 289 -19.13 15.43 -5.20
C SER A 289 -19.44 14.02 -4.70
N GLY A 290 -18.45 13.13 -4.64
CA GLY A 290 -18.64 11.71 -4.34
C GLY A 290 -19.17 10.90 -5.51
N ASN A 291 -19.26 11.50 -6.70
CA ASN A 291 -19.75 10.83 -7.91
C ASN A 291 -18.62 10.05 -8.58
N ILE A 292 -18.97 8.89 -9.18
CA ILE A 292 -18.05 8.15 -10.04
C ILE A 292 -17.79 8.97 -11.30
N VAL A 293 -16.52 9.24 -11.58
CA VAL A 293 -16.05 9.97 -12.76
C VAL A 293 -15.73 9.01 -13.89
N GLU A 294 -15.02 7.93 -13.56
CA GLU A 294 -14.54 6.95 -14.54
C GLU A 294 -14.36 5.58 -13.89
N ARG A 295 -14.48 4.53 -14.71
CA ARG A 295 -14.11 3.16 -14.35
C ARG A 295 -13.04 2.68 -15.30
N ILE A 296 -11.91 2.28 -14.76
CA ILE A 296 -10.74 1.90 -15.55
C ILE A 296 -10.60 0.39 -15.51
N SER A 297 -10.73 -0.23 -16.69
CA SER A 297 -10.37 -1.63 -16.89
C SER A 297 -8.85 -1.76 -16.97
N VAL A 298 -8.25 -2.43 -15.99
CA VAL A 298 -6.81 -2.73 -15.93
C VAL A 298 -6.55 -4.04 -16.68
N PRO A 299 -5.76 -4.04 -17.77
CA PRO A 299 -5.46 -5.26 -18.51
C PRO A 299 -4.67 -6.24 -17.65
N GLY A 300 -5.22 -7.44 -17.43
CA GLY A 300 -4.52 -8.48 -16.69
C GLY A 300 -3.55 -9.28 -17.56
N SER A 301 -2.71 -10.08 -16.90
CA SER A 301 -1.81 -11.01 -17.59
C SER A 301 -2.62 -12.08 -18.35
N LYS A 302 -2.46 -12.17 -19.68
CA LYS A 302 -3.02 -13.27 -20.50
C LYS A 302 -2.20 -14.54 -20.26
N GLY A 303 -2.57 -15.30 -19.23
CA GLY A 303 -1.82 -16.47 -18.77
C GLY A 303 -2.73 -17.64 -18.41
N ALA A 304 -3.06 -18.43 -19.44
CA ALA A 304 -3.54 -19.82 -19.48
C ALA A 304 -4.55 -20.30 -18.42
N GLY A 305 -5.85 -20.19 -18.73
CA GLY A 305 -6.83 -21.28 -18.82
C GLY A 305 -6.94 -22.37 -17.72
N LYS A 306 -6.28 -22.26 -16.58
CA LYS A 306 -6.44 -23.20 -15.47
C LYS A 306 -7.33 -22.56 -14.42
N LYS A 307 -8.58 -23.00 -14.40
CA LYS A 307 -9.52 -22.78 -13.30
C LYS A 307 -8.80 -23.10 -11.98
N LYS A 308 -8.81 -22.15 -11.04
CA LYS A 308 -8.23 -22.38 -9.71
C LYS A 308 -9.27 -23.17 -8.91
N VAL A 309 -9.01 -24.45 -8.68
CA VAL A 309 -9.79 -25.26 -7.73
C VAL A 309 -9.43 -24.76 -6.35
N GLY A 310 -10.42 -24.25 -5.61
CA GLY A 310 -10.22 -23.82 -4.22
C GLY A 310 -9.82 -24.99 -3.32
N SER A 311 -9.36 -24.70 -2.10
CA SER A 311 -9.11 -25.72 -1.05
C SER A 311 -10.29 -26.66 -0.83
N ASP A 312 -11.49 -26.21 -1.18
CA ASP A 312 -12.77 -26.88 -0.98
C ASP A 312 -13.22 -27.68 -2.22
N GLY A 313 -12.35 -27.85 -3.22
CA GLY A 313 -12.66 -28.57 -4.46
C GLY A 313 -13.55 -27.81 -5.45
N LYS A 314 -14.05 -26.61 -5.10
CA LYS A 314 -14.91 -25.78 -5.96
C LYS A 314 -14.07 -24.98 -6.96
N GLU A 315 -14.46 -25.02 -8.22
CA GLU A 315 -13.92 -24.12 -9.24
C GLU A 315 -14.30 -22.67 -8.90
N ARG A 316 -13.31 -21.81 -8.71
CA ARG A 316 -13.55 -20.36 -8.62
C ARG A 316 -13.12 -19.72 -9.93
N GLU A 317 -13.98 -18.88 -10.49
CA GLU A 317 -13.59 -18.01 -11.60
C GLU A 317 -12.40 -17.16 -11.18
N ARG A 318 -11.44 -16.99 -12.10
CA ARG A 318 -10.33 -16.07 -11.89
C ARG A 318 -10.90 -14.66 -11.84
N ARG A 319 -10.59 -13.94 -10.75
CA ARG A 319 -10.91 -12.52 -10.58
C ARG A 319 -9.59 -11.79 -10.40
N ASN A 320 -9.35 -10.76 -11.20
CA ASN A 320 -8.18 -9.92 -11.04
C ASN A 320 -8.51 -8.71 -10.16
N VAL A 321 -8.52 -8.91 -8.84
CA VAL A 321 -8.81 -7.81 -7.91
C VAL A 321 -7.58 -6.92 -7.79
N ILE A 322 -7.76 -5.62 -8.03
CA ILE A 322 -6.72 -4.61 -7.84
C ILE A 322 -6.67 -4.26 -6.35
N SER A 323 -5.67 -4.77 -5.64
CA SER A 323 -5.54 -4.66 -4.18
C SER A 323 -4.73 -3.45 -3.74
N CYS A 324 -3.83 -2.94 -4.59
CA CYS A 324 -2.93 -1.86 -4.23
C CYS A 324 -2.78 -0.82 -5.35
N LEU A 325 -2.66 0.44 -4.93
CA LEU A 325 -2.64 1.63 -5.76
C LEU A 325 -1.58 2.57 -5.18
N ALA A 326 -0.84 3.27 -6.04
CA ALA A 326 0.06 4.34 -5.63
C ALA A 326 -0.01 5.49 -6.62
N TRP A 327 -0.14 6.71 -6.11
CA TRP A 327 -0.07 7.94 -6.91
C TRP A 327 1.33 8.50 -6.88
N LYS A 328 1.82 9.04 -8.00
CA LYS A 328 3.11 9.72 -8.06
C LYS A 328 2.97 11.11 -7.41
N GLU A 329 3.34 11.22 -6.15
CA GLU A 329 3.31 12.51 -5.44
C GLU A 329 4.47 13.43 -5.85
N GLU A 330 4.21 14.75 -5.79
CA GLU A 330 5.17 15.86 -5.96
C GLU A 330 5.97 15.93 -7.28
N GLY A 331 5.70 15.04 -8.23
CA GLY A 331 6.32 15.05 -9.56
C GLY A 331 5.60 15.98 -10.56
N ARG A 332 6.32 16.45 -11.57
CA ARG A 332 5.71 16.93 -12.83
C ARG A 332 5.09 15.72 -13.55
N GLY A 333 3.85 15.36 -13.21
CA GLY A 333 3.10 14.36 -13.96
C GLY A 333 1.98 13.71 -13.14
N ASP A 334 0.79 13.65 -13.73
CA ASP A 334 -0.36 12.90 -13.24
C ASP A 334 -0.18 11.40 -13.53
N GLN A 335 0.86 10.79 -12.94
CA GLN A 335 1.13 9.36 -13.07
C GLN A 335 0.65 8.61 -11.84
N TRP A 336 0.13 7.41 -12.04
CA TRP A 336 -0.19 6.49 -10.96
C TRP A 336 0.03 5.05 -11.41
N CYS A 337 0.07 4.12 -10.47
CA CYS A 337 0.20 2.71 -10.76
C CYS A 337 -0.70 1.87 -9.86
N CYS A 338 -1.03 0.68 -10.36
CA CYS A 338 -1.85 -0.28 -9.65
C CYS A 338 -1.34 -1.69 -9.84
N ALA A 339 -1.61 -2.55 -8.88
CA ALA A 339 -1.34 -3.97 -9.00
C ALA A 339 -2.36 -4.77 -8.19
N GLY A 340 -2.50 -6.04 -8.57
CA GLY A 340 -3.51 -6.91 -8.01
C GLY A 340 -3.08 -8.36 -7.89
N THR A 341 -4.09 -9.22 -7.90
CA THR A 341 -3.93 -10.67 -7.76
C THR A 341 -3.20 -11.35 -8.92
N ASP A 342 -3.09 -10.69 -10.08
CA ASP A 342 -2.37 -11.19 -11.25
C ASP A 342 -0.84 -11.00 -11.20
N GLY A 343 -0.35 -10.21 -10.24
CA GLY A 343 1.07 -9.94 -10.06
C GLY A 343 1.65 -8.88 -11.00
N THR A 344 0.86 -8.31 -11.91
CA THR A 344 1.35 -7.31 -12.88
C THR A 344 1.09 -5.91 -12.37
N VAL A 345 2.12 -5.05 -12.43
CA VAL A 345 1.92 -3.62 -12.13
C VAL A 345 1.63 -2.88 -13.42
N THR A 346 0.51 -2.18 -13.50
CA THR A 346 0.20 -1.31 -14.63
C THR A 346 0.40 0.14 -14.21
N VAL A 347 1.14 0.90 -15.02
CA VAL A 347 1.40 2.33 -14.81
C VAL A 347 0.57 3.14 -15.79
N PHE A 348 -0.15 4.13 -15.30
CA PHE A 348 -1.02 5.02 -16.04
C PHE A 348 -0.52 6.46 -15.97
N GLY A 349 -0.84 7.27 -16.97
CA GLY A 349 -0.47 8.69 -16.97
C GLY A 349 -1.03 9.46 -18.17
N PRO A 350 -0.68 10.75 -18.32
CA PRO A 350 -1.05 11.52 -19.49
C PRO A 350 -0.45 10.90 -20.77
N PRO A 351 -1.11 11.04 -21.94
CA PRO A 351 -0.53 10.61 -23.20
C PRO A 351 0.82 11.31 -23.43
N ARG A 352 1.79 10.56 -23.96
CA ARG A 352 3.14 11.06 -24.25
C ARG A 352 3.19 11.99 -25.43
#